data_AF-H1VQI5-F1
#
_entry.id   AF-H1VQI5-F1
#
_cell.length_a   1.000
_cell.length_b   1.000
_cell.length_c   1.000
_cell.angle_alpha   90.00
_cell.angle_beta   90.00
_cell.angle_gamma   90.00
#
_symmetry.space_group_name_H-M   'P 1'
#
loop_
_entity.id
_entity.type
_entity.pdbx_description
1 polymer ?
#
loop_
_entity_poly.entity_id
_entity_poly.type
_entity_poly.pdbx_seq_one_letter_code
_entity_poly.pdbx_strand_id
1 'polypeptide(L)' 'HNLGLGGAVVVTVYRRADGKEAPRLDSATIGKLNKLGYNPAVEAKGFTAQQAAAVRSRTKTSEWALQDTEEKVEARF' A
#
# COMPACT_ATOMS: atom_id res chain seq x y z
N HIS A 1 -15.33 -15.04 -3.16
CA HIS A 1 -14.53 -13.84 -3.48
C HIS A 1 -13.13 -14.09 -2.91
N ASN A 2 -12.15 -14.37 -3.76
CA ASN A 2 -10.85 -14.91 -3.35
C ASN A 2 -9.92 -13.75 -2.94
N LEU A 3 -10.16 -13.17 -1.77
CA LEU A 3 -9.32 -12.10 -1.21
C LEU A 3 -7.97 -12.63 -0.63
N GLY A 4 -7.68 -13.92 -0.80
CA GLY A 4 -6.51 -14.59 -0.23
C GLY A 4 -5.32 -14.78 -1.19
N LEU A 5 -5.38 -14.30 -2.44
CA LEU A 5 -4.38 -14.63 -3.48
C LEU A 5 -3.97 -13.42 -4.33
N GLY A 6 -3.59 -12.32 -3.68
CA GLY A 6 -2.82 -11.24 -4.34
C GLY A 6 -3.59 -10.34 -5.31
N GLY A 7 -4.93 -10.25 -5.20
CA GLY A 7 -5.71 -9.30 -6.00
C GLY A 7 -5.61 -7.87 -5.46
N ALA A 8 -5.46 -6.89 -6.35
CA ALA A 8 -5.67 -5.48 -6.02
C ALA A 8 -7.17 -5.14 -6.12
N VAL A 9 -7.69 -4.38 -5.16
CA VAL A 9 -9.08 -3.90 -5.18
C VAL A 9 -9.07 -2.38 -5.10
N VAL A 10 -9.83 -1.74 -5.98
CA VAL A 10 -10.11 -0.30 -5.89
C VAL A 10 -11.38 -0.12 -5.08
N VAL A 11 -11.27 0.60 -3.96
CA VAL A 11 -12.42 0.97 -3.13
C VAL A 11 -12.66 2.46 -3.26
N THR A 12 -13.81 2.83 -3.81
CA THR A 12 -14.24 4.24 -3.87
C THR A 12 -15.14 4.53 -2.68
N VAL A 13 -14.71 5.44 -1.81
CA VAL A 13 -15.55 5.94 -0.70
C VAL A 13 -16.41 7.09 -1.21
N TYR A 14 -17.72 6.85 -1.36
CA TYR A 14 -18.64 7.87 -1.90
C TYR A 14 -18.94 9.00 -0.90
N ARG A 15 -19.05 8.68 0.39
CA ARG A 15 -19.35 9.65 1.45
C ARG A 15 -18.63 9.23 2.74
N ARG A 16 -18.17 10.23 3.51
CA ARG A 16 -17.62 9.98 4.85
C ARG A 16 -18.68 9.36 5.76
N ALA A 17 -18.25 8.46 6.64
CA ALA A 17 -19.14 7.83 7.63
C ALA A 17 -19.82 8.86 8.54
N ASP A 18 -19.17 10.00 8.79
CA ASP A 18 -19.70 11.12 9.57
C ASP A 18 -20.55 12.12 8.76
N GLY A 19 -20.78 11.86 7.48
CA GLY A 19 -21.58 12.72 6.60
C GLY A 19 -20.94 14.07 6.23
N LYS A 20 -19.71 14.36 6.71
CA LYS A 20 -19.02 15.62 6.41
C LYS A 20 -18.40 15.60 5.01
N GLU A 21 -18.03 16.79 4.53
CA GLU A 21 -17.26 16.94 3.30
C GLU A 21 -15.81 16.44 3.50
N ALA A 22 -15.25 15.80 2.46
CA ALA A 22 -13.85 15.39 2.46
C ALA A 22 -12.98 16.61 2.11
N PRO A 23 -12.03 17.01 2.99
CA PRO A 23 -11.18 18.15 2.70
C PRO A 23 -10.26 17.84 1.50
N ARG A 24 -10.06 18.83 0.63
CA ARG A 24 -9.00 18.75 -0.39
C ARG A 24 -7.64 18.91 0.27
N LEU A 25 -6.75 17.97 0.02
CA LEU A 25 -5.38 17.97 0.55
C LEU A 25 -4.39 17.90 -0.62
N ASP A 26 -3.27 18.62 -0.48
CA ASP A 26 -2.17 18.54 -1.44
C ASP A 26 -1.32 17.26 -1.23
N SER A 27 -0.53 16.92 -2.25
CA SER A 27 0.29 15.70 -2.22
C SER A 27 1.34 15.69 -1.11
N ALA A 28 1.88 16.85 -0.72
CA ALA A 28 2.88 16.95 0.36
C ALA A 28 2.26 16.62 1.73
N THR A 29 1.04 17.09 1.96
CA THR A 29 0.25 16.81 3.17
C THR A 29 -0.12 15.32 3.22
N ILE A 30 -0.58 14.76 2.10
CA ILE A 30 -0.86 13.32 2.00
C ILE A 30 0.39 12.48 2.29
N GLY A 31 1.54 12.82 1.70
CA GLY A 31 2.81 12.13 1.91
C GLY A 31 3.28 12.12 3.36
N LYS A 32 2.99 13.17 4.12
CA LYS A 32 3.26 13.22 5.57
C LYS A 32 2.29 12.33 6.36
N LEU A 33 1.00 12.43 6.05
CA LEU A 33 -0.05 11.69 6.76
C LEU A 33 0.06 10.17 6.57
N ASN A 34 0.39 9.72 5.36
CA ASN A 34 0.50 8.30 5.04
C ASN A 34 1.87 7.68 5.39
N LYS A 35 2.86 8.51 5.78
CA LYS A 35 4.25 8.11 6.08
C LYS A 35 5.02 7.47 4.91
N LEU A 36 4.53 7.63 3.68
CA LEU A 36 5.19 7.18 2.46
C LEU A 36 6.00 8.30 1.81
N GLY A 37 5.73 9.57 2.15
CA GLY A 37 6.41 10.73 1.57
C GLY A 37 5.92 11.11 0.16
N TYR A 38 4.90 10.44 -0.37
CA TYR A 38 4.27 10.76 -1.66
C TYR A 38 2.76 10.49 -1.64
N ASN A 39 2.06 10.92 -2.68
CA ASN A 39 0.62 10.70 -2.81
C ASN A 39 0.33 9.50 -3.74
N PRO A 40 -0.01 8.32 -3.19
CA PRO A 40 -0.26 7.12 -3.99
C PRO A 40 -1.55 7.19 -4.84
N ALA A 41 -2.38 8.21 -4.65
CA ALA A 41 -3.58 8.42 -5.48
C ALA A 41 -3.25 9.02 -6.86
N VAL A 42 -2.06 9.61 -7.03
CA VAL A 42 -1.64 10.28 -8.27
C VAL A 42 -0.28 9.82 -8.80
N GLU A 43 0.53 9.16 -7.97
CA GLU A 43 1.85 8.61 -8.33
C GLU A 43 1.91 7.12 -7.99
N ALA A 44 2.38 6.30 -8.92
CA ALA A 44 2.74 4.90 -8.66
C ALA A 44 4.25 4.80 -8.36
N LYS A 45 4.61 4.16 -7.24
CA LYS A 45 6.01 3.85 -6.86
C LYS A 45 6.10 2.41 -6.36
N GLY A 46 7.29 1.83 -6.46
CA GLY A 46 7.62 0.59 -5.78
C GLY A 46 7.64 0.76 -4.26
N PHE A 47 7.85 -0.35 -3.54
CA PHE A 47 8.05 -0.36 -2.10
C PHE A 47 9.41 -0.97 -1.76
N THR A 48 9.99 -0.57 -0.63
CA THR A 48 11.27 -1.12 -0.17
C THR A 48 11.07 -2.42 0.61
N ALA A 49 12.13 -3.24 0.71
CA ALA A 49 12.16 -4.42 1.58
C ALA A 49 11.73 -4.10 3.03
N GLN A 50 12.14 -2.94 3.54
CA GLN A 50 11.78 -2.48 4.88
C GLN A 50 10.28 -2.16 5.00
N GLN A 51 9.68 -1.54 3.97
CA GLN A 51 8.24 -1.28 3.94
C GLN A 51 7.44 -2.58 3.86
N ALA A 52 7.88 -3.55 3.06
CA ALA A 52 7.27 -4.88 3.00
C ALA A 52 7.37 -5.61 4.35
N ALA A 53 8.53 -5.58 5.01
CA ALA A 53 8.71 -6.18 6.32
C ALA A 53 7.83 -5.53 7.41
N ALA A 54 7.54 -4.23 7.31
CA ALA A 54 6.73 -3.51 8.28
C ALA A 54 5.24 -3.92 8.27
N VAL A 55 4.73 -4.42 7.12
CA VAL A 55 3.32 -4.81 6.94
C VAL A 55 3.08 -6.32 6.97
N ARG A 56 4.12 -7.14 6.71
CA ARG A 56 4.05 -8.60 6.82
C ARG A 56 3.91 -9.05 8.29
N SER A 57 3.51 -10.32 8.47
CA SER A 57 3.44 -10.91 9.81
C SER A 57 4.80 -10.87 10.50
N ARG A 58 4.83 -10.42 11.76
CA ARG A 58 6.05 -10.36 12.57
C ARG A 58 6.49 -11.72 13.12
N THR A 59 5.59 -12.69 13.19
CA THR A 59 5.81 -13.98 13.86
C THR A 59 5.60 -15.19 12.95
N LYS A 60 5.04 -15.00 11.76
CA LYS A 60 4.71 -16.07 10.80
C LYS A 60 5.32 -15.79 9.43
N THR A 61 6.65 -15.61 9.41
CA THR A 61 7.41 -15.47 8.17
C THR A 61 7.80 -16.85 7.65
N SER A 62 7.69 -17.07 6.34
CA SER A 62 8.06 -18.32 5.68
C SER A 62 8.88 -18.00 4.44
N GLU A 63 10.16 -18.40 4.42
CA GLU A 63 11.04 -18.24 3.26
C GLU A 63 10.48 -18.99 2.04
N TRP A 64 9.94 -20.20 2.26
CA TRP A 64 9.29 -20.99 1.23
C TRP A 64 8.11 -20.26 0.58
N ALA A 65 7.35 -19.46 1.33
CA ALA A 65 6.23 -18.69 0.78
C ALA A 65 6.67 -17.39 0.09
N LEU A 66 7.81 -16.81 0.49
CA LEU A 66 8.30 -15.56 -0.08
C LEU A 66 9.04 -15.78 -1.41
N GLN A 67 9.83 -16.85 -1.51
CA GLN A 67 10.59 -17.21 -2.71
C GLN A 67 11.32 -15.99 -3.32
N ASP A 68 11.21 -15.80 -4.62
CA ASP A 68 11.83 -14.74 -5.43
C ASP A 68 10.89 -13.53 -5.63
N THR A 69 9.84 -13.40 -4.81
CA THR A 69 8.84 -12.32 -4.97
C THR A 69 9.46 -10.93 -4.85
N GLU A 70 10.41 -10.76 -3.93
CA GLU A 70 11.10 -9.48 -3.70
C GLU A 70 11.88 -9.05 -4.94
N GLU A 71 12.71 -9.95 -5.48
CA GLU A 71 13.50 -9.72 -6.69
C GLU A 71 12.61 -9.37 -7.90
N LYS A 72 11.47 -10.06 -8.05
CA LYS A 72 10.51 -9.81 -9.13
C LYS A 72 9.82 -8.46 -9.03
N VAL A 73 9.60 -7.96 -7.81
CA VAL A 73 9.00 -6.63 -7.60
C VAL A 73 10.03 -5.55 -7.85
N GLU A 74 11.24 -5.69 -7.30
CA GLU A 74 12.32 -4.73 -7.52
C GLU A 74 12.72 -4.62 -9.00
N ALA A 75 12.67 -5.71 -9.77
CA ALA A 75 12.95 -5.66 -11.21
C ALA A 75 11.94 -4.83 -12.03
N ARG A 76 10.79 -4.45 -11.44
CA ARG A 76 9.69 -3.75 -12.13
C ARG A 76 9.54 -2.28 -11.71
N PHE A 77 10.34 -1.79 -10.77
CA PHE A 77 10.28 -0.43 -10.23
C PHE A 77 11.68 0.17 -10.07
#